data_AF-A0A3M5LDN4-F1
#
_entry.id   AF-A0A3M5LDN4-F1
#
_cell.length_a   1.000
_cell.length_b   1.000
_cell.length_c   1.000
_cell.angle_alpha   90.00
_cell.angle_beta   90.00
_cell.angle_gamma   90.00
#
_symmetry.space_group_name_H-M   'P 1'
#
loop_
_entity.id
_entity.type
_entity.pdbx_description
1 polymer ?
#
loop_
_entity_poly.entity_id
_entity_poly.type
_entity_poly.pdbx_seq_one_letter_code
_entity_poly.pdbx_strand_id
1 'polypeptide(L)'
;LEPVPGASYRVDFADGSTREGVLDEDSFARLENVPQGPAKVYYGEDPRPFNRESVTVVQNSDEKVNEDLRKLGLDPDQIDLQALVEKAAGRVS
;
A
#
# COMPACT_ATOMS: atom_id res chain seq x y z
N LEU A 1 -3.06 2.53 17.75
CA LEU A 1 -3.57 1.62 16.70
C LEU A 1 -4.92 2.17 16.28
N GLU A 2 -5.12 2.41 15.00
CA GLU A 2 -6.45 2.82 14.49
C GLU A 2 -7.34 1.58 14.34
N PRO A 3 -8.63 1.67 14.69
CA PRO A 3 -9.59 0.60 14.41
C PRO A 3 -9.71 0.34 12.90
N VAL A 4 -9.97 -0.92 12.56
CA VAL A 4 -10.22 -1.41 11.20
C VAL A 4 -11.66 -1.96 11.15
N PRO A 5 -12.68 -1.09 11.15
CA PRO A 5 -14.07 -1.51 11.17
C PRO A 5 -14.44 -2.25 9.88
N GLY A 6 -15.31 -3.24 10.00
CA GLY A 6 -15.79 -4.02 8.85
C GLY A 6 -14.78 -4.98 8.24
N ALA A 7 -13.57 -5.11 8.79
CA ALA A 7 -12.64 -6.15 8.37
C ALA A 7 -13.26 -7.54 8.56
N SER A 8 -13.00 -8.46 7.64
CA SER A 8 -13.41 -9.85 7.82
C SER A 8 -12.58 -10.51 8.92
N TYR A 9 -13.13 -11.53 9.57
CA TYR A 9 -12.38 -12.37 10.49
C TYR A 9 -12.74 -13.85 10.29
N ARG A 10 -11.80 -14.72 10.68
CA ARG A 10 -12.01 -16.16 10.81
C ARG A 10 -11.43 -16.65 12.13
N VAL A 11 -12.10 -17.61 12.75
CA VAL A 11 -11.61 -18.33 13.93
C VAL A 11 -11.68 -19.83 13.69
N ASP A 12 -10.54 -20.49 13.87
CA ASP A 12 -10.45 -21.96 13.91
C ASP A 12 -10.42 -22.38 15.39
N PHE A 13 -11.38 -23.21 15.81
CA PHE A 13 -11.46 -23.71 17.18
C PHE A 13 -10.76 -25.06 17.35
N ALA A 14 -10.42 -25.40 18.60
CA ALA A 14 -9.76 -26.66 18.94
C ALA A 14 -10.56 -27.93 18.59
N ASP A 15 -11.88 -27.83 18.51
CA ASP A 15 -12.77 -28.94 18.12
C ASP A 15 -12.84 -29.14 16.60
N GLY A 16 -12.12 -28.33 15.83
CA GLY A 16 -12.09 -28.35 14.37
C GLY A 16 -13.21 -27.52 13.73
N SER A 17 -14.12 -26.94 14.50
CA SER A 17 -15.14 -26.03 13.97
C SER A 17 -14.52 -24.68 13.59
N THR A 18 -15.20 -23.98 12.68
CA THR A 18 -14.75 -22.70 12.15
C THR A 18 -15.86 -21.67 12.21
N ARG A 19 -15.51 -20.40 12.41
CA ARG A 19 -16.45 -19.29 12.39
C ARG A 19 -15.87 -18.09 11.67
N GLU A 20 -16.70 -17.46 10.86
CA GLU A 20 -16.33 -16.30 10.04
C GLU A 20 -17.34 -15.17 10.23
N GLY A 21 -16.91 -13.94 10.00
CA GLY A 21 -17.76 -12.77 10.08
C GLY A 21 -17.02 -11.48 9.74
N VAL A 22 -17.60 -10.35 10.11
CA VAL A 22 -17.00 -9.01 9.99
C VAL A 22 -16.95 -8.34 11.36
N LEU A 23 -15.92 -7.51 11.59
CA LEU A 23 -15.81 -6.69 12.78
C LEU A 23 -16.84 -5.56 12.77
N ASP A 24 -17.29 -5.14 13.95
CA ASP A 24 -18.18 -4.00 14.12
C ASP A 24 -17.47 -2.65 13.92
N GLU A 25 -18.20 -1.54 14.14
CA GLU A 25 -17.68 -0.17 13.99
C GLU A 25 -16.51 0.14 14.94
N ASP A 26 -16.45 -0.55 16.08
CA ASP A 26 -15.38 -0.43 17.07
C ASP A 26 -14.23 -1.43 16.82
N SER A 27 -14.30 -2.20 15.72
CA SER A 27 -13.34 -3.27 15.35
C SER A 27 -13.33 -4.47 16.30
N PHE A 28 -14.48 -4.81 16.87
CA PHE A 28 -14.65 -6.00 17.69
C PHE A 28 -15.55 -7.04 17.02
N ALA A 29 -15.39 -8.28 17.43
CA ALA A 29 -16.32 -9.36 17.14
C ALA A 29 -16.63 -10.11 18.42
N ARG A 30 -17.92 -10.27 18.73
CA ARG A 30 -18.38 -11.07 19.86
C ARG A 30 -18.65 -12.49 19.38
N LEU A 31 -17.98 -13.46 20.01
CA LEU A 31 -18.17 -14.88 19.75
C LEU A 31 -18.96 -15.50 20.90
N GLU A 32 -20.08 -16.15 20.57
CA GLU A 32 -20.87 -16.90 21.54
C GLU A 32 -20.67 -18.40 21.35
N ASN A 33 -20.95 -19.17 22.42
CA ASN A 33 -20.81 -20.63 22.43
C ASN A 33 -19.45 -21.09 21.87
N VAL A 34 -18.38 -20.49 22.41
CA VAL A 34 -17.00 -20.81 22.00
C VAL A 34 -16.60 -22.15 22.60
N PRO A 35 -16.19 -23.14 21.80
CA PRO A 35 -15.69 -24.42 22.30
C PRO A 35 -14.51 -24.24 23.25
N GLN A 36 -14.40 -25.10 24.26
CA GLN A 36 -13.29 -25.07 25.19
C GLN A 36 -11.98 -25.47 24.47
N GLY A 37 -10.94 -24.67 24.66
CA GLY A 37 -9.60 -24.95 24.12
C GLY A 37 -8.98 -23.73 23.46
N PRO A 38 -7.78 -23.88 22.89
CA PRO A 38 -7.15 -22.82 22.11
C PRO A 38 -7.94 -22.53 20.83
N ALA A 39 -7.89 -21.27 20.39
CA ALA A 39 -8.45 -20.83 19.11
C ALA A 39 -7.39 -20.06 18.33
N LYS A 40 -7.41 -20.20 17.00
CA LYS A 40 -6.59 -19.40 16.09
C LYS A 40 -7.47 -18.35 15.43
N VAL A 41 -7.11 -17.09 15.57
CA VAL A 41 -7.86 -15.97 15.02
C VAL A 41 -7.08 -15.35 13.86
N TYR A 42 -7.77 -15.09 12.76
CA TYR A 42 -7.25 -14.43 11.57
C TYR A 42 -8.10 -13.21 11.27
N TYR A 43 -7.45 -12.09 10.97
CA TYR A 43 -8.08 -10.86 10.54
C TYR A 43 -7.81 -10.63 9.06
N GLY A 44 -8.83 -10.24 8.32
CA GLY A 44 -8.75 -9.85 6.93
C GLY A 44 -8.23 -8.42 6.76
N GLU A 45 -8.21 -7.98 5.51
CA GLU A 45 -7.73 -6.65 5.14
C GLU A 45 -8.69 -5.54 5.57
N ASP A 46 -8.17 -4.32 5.63
CA ASP A 46 -8.96 -3.11 5.81
C ASP A 46 -9.88 -2.91 4.59
N PRO A 47 -11.22 -2.91 4.75
CA PRO A 47 -12.13 -2.73 3.64
C PRO A 47 -12.12 -1.30 3.09
N ARG A 48 -11.52 -0.34 3.79
CA ARG A 48 -11.46 1.06 3.35
C ARG A 48 -10.64 1.16 2.06
N PRO A 49 -11.11 1.92 1.05
CA PRO A 49 -10.35 2.13 -0.17
C PRO A 49 -9.01 2.79 0.16
N PHE A 50 -7.93 2.23 -0.38
CA PHE A 50 -6.62 2.84 -0.23
C PHE A 50 -6.59 4.19 -0.96
N ASN A 51 -6.54 5.28 -0.19
CA ASN A 51 -6.37 6.60 -0.75
C ASN A 51 -4.89 6.80 -1.12
N ARG A 52 -4.56 6.53 -2.37
CA ARG A 52 -3.23 6.85 -2.91
C ARG A 52 -3.04 8.36 -2.85
N GLU A 53 -2.01 8.82 -2.15
CA GLU A 53 -1.56 10.19 -2.37
C GLU A 53 -1.24 10.33 -3.86
N SER A 54 -1.82 11.37 -4.47
CA SER A 54 -1.50 11.69 -5.86
C SER A 54 0.00 11.95 -5.93
N VAL A 55 0.69 11.28 -6.86
CA VAL A 55 2.02 11.71 -7.25
C VAL A 55 1.87 13.14 -7.73
N THR A 56 2.37 14.11 -6.95
CA THR A 56 2.45 15.49 -7.40
C THR A 56 3.30 15.46 -8.66
N VAL A 57 2.67 15.71 -9.81
CA VAL A 57 3.41 15.96 -11.04
C VAL A 57 4.28 17.15 -10.72
N VAL A 58 5.58 16.93 -10.57
CA VAL A 58 6.51 18.03 -10.37
C VAL A 58 6.43 18.84 -11.66
N GLN A 59 5.83 20.02 -11.58
CA GLN A 59 5.77 20.96 -12.69
C GLN A 59 7.19 21.49 -12.91
N ASN A 60 7.97 20.73 -13.67
CA ASN A 60 9.26 21.15 -14.16
C ASN A 60 9.07 21.56 -15.62
N SER A 61 9.35 22.82 -15.90
CA SER A 61 9.52 23.30 -17.26
C SER A 61 10.85 22.77 -17.80
N ASP A 62 10.94 22.57 -19.11
CA ASP A 62 12.18 22.16 -19.80
C ASP A 62 13.37 23.06 -19.42
N GLU A 63 13.12 24.35 -19.17
CA GLU A 63 14.12 25.31 -18.72
C GLU A 63 14.72 24.97 -17.35
N LYS A 64 13.90 24.56 -16.37
CA LYS A 64 14.37 24.15 -15.04
C LYS A 64 15.15 22.85 -15.11
N VAL A 65 14.70 21.92 -15.95
CA VAL A 65 15.40 20.65 -16.19
C VAL A 65 16.78 20.93 -16.78
N ASN A 66 16.87 21.81 -17.77
CA ASN A 66 18.14 22.20 -18.39
C ASN A 66 19.09 22.92 -17.43
N GLU A 67 18.56 23.77 -16.54
CA GLU A 67 19.35 24.42 -15.50
C GLU A 67 19.95 23.39 -14.54
N ASP A 68 19.15 22.43 -14.09
CA ASP A 68 19.61 21.40 -13.15
C ASP A 68 20.62 20.44 -13.78
N LEU A 69 20.46 20.10 -15.07
CA LEU A 69 21.46 19.33 -15.81
C LEU A 69 22.81 20.07 -15.85
N ARG A 70 22.79 21.37 -16.14
CA ARG A 70 24.02 22.19 -16.14
C ARG A 70 24.68 22.24 -14.78
N LYS A 71 23.92 22.29 -13.68
CA LYS A 71 24.47 22.21 -12.29
C LYS A 71 25.16 20.88 -12.02
N LEU A 72 24.71 19.80 -12.65
CA LEU A 72 25.32 18.47 -12.55
C LEU A 72 26.49 18.27 -13.52
N GLY A 73 26.88 19.30 -14.28
CA GLY A 73 27.94 19.22 -15.29
C GLY A 73 27.53 18.48 -16.56
N LEU A 74 26.22 18.34 -16.79
CA LEU A 74 25.62 17.68 -17.93
C LEU A 74 25.19 18.73 -18.96
N ASP A 75 25.57 18.55 -20.22
CA ASP A 75 25.17 19.43 -21.31
C ASP A 75 23.82 18.96 -21.90
N PRO A 76 22.72 19.72 -21.73
CA PRO A 76 21.41 19.33 -22.23
C PRO A 76 21.35 19.23 -23.77
N ASP A 77 22.26 19.91 -24.49
CA ASP A 77 22.29 19.87 -25.96
C ASP A 77 23.03 18.63 -26.50
N GLN A 78 23.73 17.89 -25.63
CA GLN A 78 24.48 16.67 -25.97
C GLN A 78 23.92 15.40 -25.33
N ILE A 79 22.89 15.53 -24.49
CA ILE A 79 22.33 14.43 -23.70
C ILE A 79 20.95 14.04 -24.21
N ASP A 80 20.79 12.75 -24.45
CA ASP A 80 19.47 12.17 -24.69
C ASP A 80 18.72 12.05 -23.34
N LEU A 81 17.84 13.02 -23.10
CA LEU A 81 17.02 13.09 -21.90
C LEU A 81 16.14 11.85 -21.73
N GLN A 82 15.65 11.28 -22.84
CA GLN A 82 14.79 10.12 -22.79
C GLN A 82 15.57 8.87 -22.36
N ALA A 83 16.75 8.65 -22.94
CA ALA A 83 17.64 7.55 -22.54
C ALA A 83 18.05 7.65 -21.06
N LEU A 84 18.28 8.86 -20.55
CA LEU A 84 18.61 9.09 -19.14
C LEU A 84 17.42 8.76 -18.21
N VAL A 85 16.21 9.18 -18.58
CA VAL A 85 14.99 8.88 -17.81
C VAL A 85 14.72 7.39 -17.79
N GLU A 86 14.87 6.70 -18.93
CA GLU A 86 14.70 5.26 -19.02
C GLU A 86 15.70 4.53 -18.12
N LYS A 87 16.96 4.96 -18.09
CA LYS A 87 18.00 4.40 -17.21
C LYS A 87 17.69 4.61 -15.73
N ALA A 88 17.30 5.84 -15.35
CA ALA A 88 16.98 6.17 -13.96
C ALA A 88 15.73 5.42 -13.46
N ALA A 89 14.74 5.20 -14.34
CA ALA A 89 13.54 4.44 -14.03
C ALA A 89 13.74 2.91 -14.05
N GLY A 90 14.97 2.42 -14.33
CA GLY A 90 15.26 1.00 -14.45
C GLY A 90 14.55 0.33 -15.64
N ARG A 91 14.19 1.10 -16.67
CA ARG A 91 13.47 0.62 -17.86
C ARG A 91 14.39 0.17 -18.99
N VAL A 92 15.70 0.29 -18.81
CA VAL A 92 16.70 -0.17 -19.79
C VAL A 92 17.03 -1.62 -19.46
N SER A 93 16.69 -2.53 -20.39
CA SER A 93 17.13 -3.93 -20.40
C SER A 93 18.51 -4.06 -21.05
#